data_AF-A0A1T4ZK46-F1
#
_entry.id   AF-A0A1T4ZK46-F1
#
_cell.length_a   1.000
_cell.length_b   1.000
_cell.length_c   1.000
_cell.angle_alpha   90.00
_cell.angle_beta   90.00
_cell.angle_gamma   90.00
#
_symmetry.space_group_name_H-M   'P 1'
#
loop_
_entity.id
_entity.type
_entity.pdbx_description
1 polymer ?
#
loop_
_entity_poly.entity_id
_entity_poly.type
_entity_poly.pdbx_seq_one_letter_code
_entity_poly.pdbx_strand_id
1 'polypeptide(L)'
;MSSKFNQVFVDSAAWIALINTTDDLHEQAQEVMARLRQNKTFLVTTEFILLEVADALSSINIRQKTYATLKAIRQSQAIKVIPVNQSLFDAGLAIYNQHSDKDWGLTDCISFAVMQQEKITTAFTSDRHFIQAGFIRLMQPN
;
A
#
# COMPACT_ATOMS: atom_id res chain seq x y z
N MET A 1 13.61 -8.62 18.41
CA MET A 1 14.11 -7.26 18.16
C MET A 1 13.20 -6.61 17.14
N SER A 2 12.47 -5.55 17.49
CA SER A 2 11.60 -4.86 16.53
C SER A 2 12.48 -4.05 15.56
N SER A 3 12.55 -4.47 14.31
CA SER A 3 13.30 -3.75 13.28
C SER A 3 12.62 -2.40 13.03
N LYS A 4 13.36 -1.31 13.24
CA LYS A 4 12.90 0.05 12.93
C LYS A 4 13.09 0.31 11.44
N PHE A 5 11.97 0.46 10.71
CA PHE A 5 12.00 0.89 9.31
C PHE A 5 11.84 2.40 9.24
N ASN A 6 12.75 3.07 8.53
CA ASN A 6 12.67 4.52 8.32
C ASN A 6 11.56 4.90 7.32
N GLN A 7 11.33 4.03 6.34
CA GLN A 7 10.28 4.16 5.34
C GLN A 7 9.57 2.83 5.09
N VAL A 8 8.25 2.89 4.91
CA VAL A 8 7.41 1.73 4.59
C VAL A 8 6.42 2.12 3.50
N PHE A 9 6.32 1.29 2.47
CA PHE A 9 5.29 1.44 1.44
C PHE A 9 3.96 0.93 1.97
N VAL A 10 2.85 1.64 1.75
CA VAL A 10 1.52 1.21 2.19
C VAL A 10 0.67 0.90 0.96
N ASP A 11 0.29 -0.36 0.88
CA ASP A 11 -0.47 -0.97 -0.19
C ASP A 11 -1.99 -0.85 0.04
N SER A 12 -2.79 -1.15 -0.98
CA SER A 12 -4.25 -1.12 -0.91
C SER A 12 -4.79 -2.09 0.14
N ALA A 13 -4.23 -3.31 0.25
CA ALA A 13 -4.67 -4.30 1.24
C ALA A 13 -4.63 -3.74 2.68
N ALA A 14 -3.58 -2.99 3.03
CA ALA A 14 -3.48 -2.37 4.35
C ALA A 14 -4.48 -1.22 4.55
N TRP A 15 -4.67 -0.36 3.54
CA TRP A 15 -5.66 0.71 3.61
C TRP A 15 -7.09 0.17 3.70
N ILE A 16 -7.41 -0.87 2.92
CA ILE A 16 -8.70 -1.55 2.94
C ILE A 16 -8.95 -2.12 4.33
N ALA A 17 -8.01 -2.88 4.89
CA ALA A 17 -8.12 -3.43 6.23
C ALA A 17 -8.26 -2.34 7.30
N LEU A 18 -7.58 -1.19 7.17
CA LEU A 18 -7.74 -0.07 8.12
C LEU A 18 -9.10 0.64 8.02
N ILE A 19 -9.69 0.73 6.82
CA ILE A 19 -10.95 1.44 6.59
C ILE A 19 -12.15 0.52 6.89
N ASN A 20 -12.10 -0.74 6.47
CA ASN A 20 -13.16 -1.71 6.64
C ASN A 20 -13.03 -2.41 8.00
N THR A 21 -13.93 -2.09 8.93
CA THR A 21 -13.89 -2.64 10.31
C THR A 21 -14.34 -4.09 10.40
N THR A 22 -14.93 -4.64 9.33
CA THR A 22 -15.32 -6.05 9.26
C THR A 22 -14.33 -6.88 8.46
N ASP A 23 -13.19 -6.30 8.08
CA ASP A 23 -12.10 -7.02 7.43
C ASP A 23 -11.40 -7.92 8.47
N ASP A 24 -11.13 -9.17 8.12
CA ASP A 24 -10.49 -10.13 9.02
C ASP A 24 -9.08 -9.66 9.46
N LEU A 25 -8.45 -8.77 8.69
CA LEU A 25 -7.14 -8.21 8.98
C LEU A 25 -7.20 -6.84 9.69
N HIS A 26 -8.40 -6.35 10.03
CA HIS A 26 -8.58 -5.01 10.62
C HIS A 26 -7.72 -4.80 11.87
N GLU A 27 -7.77 -5.74 12.82
CA GLU A 27 -7.03 -5.65 14.07
C GLU A 27 -5.51 -5.66 13.82
N GLN A 28 -5.04 -6.60 12.99
CA GLN A 28 -3.62 -6.68 12.64
C GLN A 28 -3.13 -5.40 11.96
N ALA A 29 -3.94 -4.81 11.06
CA ALA A 29 -3.62 -3.56 10.40
C ALA A 29 -3.52 -2.40 11.40
N GLN A 30 -4.45 -2.31 12.37
CA GLN A 30 -4.37 -1.30 13.43
C GLN A 30 -3.08 -1.43 14.26
N GLU A 31 -2.70 -2.64 14.64
CA GLU A 31 -1.47 -2.88 15.40
C GLU A 31 -0.22 -2.47 14.61
N VAL A 32 -0.12 -2.86 13.34
CA VAL A 32 1.00 -2.48 12.48
C VAL A 32 1.07 -0.96 12.35
N MET A 33 -0.05 -0.29 12.05
CA MET A 33 -0.11 1.17 11.96
C MET A 33 0.30 1.85 13.27
N ALA A 34 -0.13 1.33 14.43
CA ALA A 34 0.27 1.85 15.74
C ALA A 34 1.79 1.75 15.94
N ARG A 35 2.40 0.60 15.61
CA ARG A 35 3.86 0.41 15.69
C ARG A 35 4.62 1.36 14.74
N LEU A 36 4.15 1.52 13.50
CA LEU A 36 4.77 2.44 12.53
C LEU A 36 4.72 3.90 13.02
N ARG A 37 3.58 4.31 13.61
CA ARG A 37 3.44 5.65 14.22
C ARG A 37 4.36 5.85 15.41
N GLN A 38 4.42 4.88 16.33
CA GLN A 38 5.32 4.93 17.49
C GLN A 38 6.79 5.06 17.07
N ASN A 39 7.18 4.35 16.01
CA ASN A 39 8.54 4.41 15.45
C ASN A 39 8.84 5.66 14.64
N LYS A 40 7.83 6.54 14.42
CA LYS A 40 7.89 7.69 13.51
C LYS A 40 8.33 7.28 12.10
N THR A 41 7.90 6.10 11.64
CA THR A 41 8.17 5.62 10.30
C THR A 41 7.46 6.50 9.28
N PHE A 42 8.19 6.90 8.24
CA PHE A 42 7.62 7.68 7.16
C PHE A 42 6.90 6.76 6.18
N LEU A 43 5.66 7.05 5.86
CA LEU A 43 4.84 6.19 5.00
C LEU A 43 4.88 6.69 3.56
N VAL A 44 4.92 5.77 2.60
CA VAL A 44 4.87 6.08 1.17
C VAL A 44 3.74 5.28 0.55
N THR A 45 2.95 5.88 -0.32
CA THR A 45 1.92 5.20 -1.12
C THR A 45 1.80 5.91 -2.47
N THR A 46 0.94 5.45 -3.37
CA THR A 46 0.75 6.08 -4.68
C THR A 46 -0.70 6.50 -4.89
N GLU A 47 -0.95 7.46 -5.77
CA GLU A 47 -2.32 7.77 -6.19
C GLU A 47 -3.00 6.59 -6.91
N PHE A 48 -2.24 5.66 -7.51
CA PHE A 48 -2.78 4.39 -8.03
C PHE A 48 -3.31 3.49 -6.91
N ILE A 49 -2.63 3.41 -5.76
CA ILE A 49 -3.14 2.71 -4.58
C ILE A 49 -4.41 3.40 -4.05
N LEU A 50 -4.44 4.73 -4.00
CA LEU A 50 -5.65 5.45 -3.56
C LEU A 50 -6.85 5.20 -4.49
N LEU A 51 -6.60 5.09 -5.81
CA LEU A 51 -7.61 4.71 -6.81
C LEU A 51 -8.13 3.30 -6.51
N GLU A 52 -7.24 2.32 -6.36
CA GLU A 52 -7.61 0.93 -6.09
C GLU A 52 -8.42 0.78 -4.80
N VAL A 53 -8.04 1.49 -3.72
CA VAL A 53 -8.80 1.53 -2.47
C VAL A 53 -10.20 2.12 -2.68
N ALA A 54 -10.32 3.19 -3.47
CA ALA A 54 -11.61 3.83 -3.73
C ALA A 54 -12.56 2.90 -4.51
N ASP A 55 -12.02 2.15 -5.48
CA ASP A 55 -12.77 1.21 -6.29
C ASP A 55 -13.18 -0.03 -5.48
N ALA A 56 -12.26 -0.58 -4.68
CA ALA A 56 -12.52 -1.71 -3.79
C ALA A 56 -13.58 -1.37 -2.72
N LEU A 57 -13.57 -0.14 -2.20
CA LEU A 57 -14.52 0.33 -1.18
C LEU A 57 -15.58 1.28 -1.75
N SER A 58 -16.12 0.93 -2.92
CA SER A 58 -17.05 1.77 -3.68
C SER A 58 -18.51 1.69 -3.22
N SER A 59 -18.86 0.77 -2.30
CA SER A 59 -20.22 0.60 -1.81
C SER A 59 -20.76 1.86 -1.11
N ILE A 60 -22.07 2.10 -1.23
CA ILE A 60 -22.74 3.32 -0.72
C ILE A 60 -22.50 3.49 0.78
N ASN A 61 -22.50 2.40 1.54
CA ASN A 61 -22.39 2.42 3.01
C ASN A 61 -21.00 2.84 3.51
N ILE A 62 -19.93 2.61 2.74
CA ILE A 62 -18.55 2.91 3.17
C ILE A 62 -17.93 4.10 2.43
N ARG A 63 -18.47 4.49 1.27
CA ARG A 63 -17.92 5.52 0.39
C ARG A 63 -17.54 6.83 1.09
N GLN A 64 -18.36 7.33 2.01
CA GLN A 64 -18.07 8.57 2.75
C GLN A 64 -16.87 8.40 3.69
N LYS A 65 -16.77 7.26 4.37
CA LYS A 65 -15.62 6.92 5.23
C LYS A 65 -14.35 6.79 4.39
N THR A 66 -14.43 6.07 3.26
CA THR A 66 -13.33 5.93 2.30
C THR A 66 -12.85 7.29 1.83
N TYR A 67 -13.75 8.17 1.36
CA TYR A 67 -13.40 9.52 0.91
C TYR A 67 -12.70 10.33 2.00
N ALA A 68 -13.24 10.33 3.23
CA ALA A 68 -12.63 11.06 4.34
C ALA A 68 -11.21 10.56 4.66
N THR A 69 -10.99 9.24 4.64
CA THR A 69 -9.65 8.65 4.85
C THR A 69 -8.70 9.01 3.71
N LEU A 70 -9.10 8.86 2.44
CA LEU A 70 -8.24 9.21 1.30
C LEU A 70 -7.86 10.70 1.31
N LYS A 71 -8.80 11.58 1.67
CA LYS A 71 -8.53 13.01 1.85
C LYS A 71 -7.51 13.25 2.96
N ALA A 72 -7.65 12.60 4.11
CA ALA A 72 -6.71 12.71 5.22
C ALA A 72 -5.31 12.19 4.85
N ILE A 73 -5.23 11.09 4.09
CA ILE A 73 -3.96 10.54 3.58
C ILE A 73 -3.23 11.59 2.73
N ARG A 74 -3.93 12.21 1.77
CA ARG A 74 -3.35 13.23 0.87
C ARG A 74 -2.91 14.51 1.59
N GLN A 75 -3.48 14.81 2.75
CA GLN A 75 -3.17 16.00 3.55
C GLN A 75 -2.12 15.74 4.63
N SER A 76 -1.73 14.49 4.84
CA SER A 76 -0.81 14.10 5.90
C SER A 76 0.64 14.47 5.58
N GLN A 77 1.34 15.09 6.52
CA GLN A 77 2.78 15.31 6.43
C GLN A 77 3.60 14.04 6.72
N ALA A 78 2.98 13.01 7.31
CA ALA A 78 3.64 11.75 7.63
C ALA A 78 3.53 10.70 6.50
N ILE A 79 2.77 11.01 5.44
CA ILE A 79 2.54 10.12 4.30
C ILE A 79 2.92 10.85 3.01
N LYS A 80 3.90 10.33 2.28
CA LYS A 80 4.20 10.76 0.91
C LYS A 80 3.30 9.99 -0.06
N VAL A 81 2.41 10.71 -0.74
CA VAL A 81 1.62 10.16 -1.84
C VAL A 81 2.32 10.49 -3.15
N ILE A 82 2.82 9.47 -3.85
CA ILE A 82 3.44 9.61 -5.16
C ILE A 82 2.33 9.87 -6.20
N PRO A 83 2.38 10.99 -6.95
CA PRO A 83 1.34 11.32 -7.91
C PRO A 83 1.37 10.38 -9.12
N VAL A 84 0.20 10.14 -9.71
CA VAL A 84 0.11 9.46 -11.01
C VAL A 84 0.88 10.25 -12.05
N ASN A 85 1.73 9.57 -12.82
CA ASN A 85 2.36 10.12 -14.01
C ASN A 85 2.65 9.02 -15.03
N GLN A 86 2.84 9.42 -16.29
CA GLN A 86 3.05 8.51 -17.41
C GLN A 86 4.30 7.64 -17.22
N SER A 87 5.41 8.22 -16.79
CA SER A 87 6.67 7.49 -16.60
C SER A 87 6.54 6.36 -15.58
N LEU A 88 5.76 6.58 -14.52
CA LEU A 88 5.50 5.57 -13.51
C LEU A 88 4.58 4.47 -14.04
N PHE A 89 3.56 4.83 -14.81
CA PHE A 89 2.69 3.88 -15.49
C PHE A 89 3.50 2.98 -16.45
N ASP A 90 4.35 3.59 -17.27
CA ASP A 90 5.20 2.86 -18.24
C ASP A 90 6.19 1.93 -17.53
N ALA A 91 6.77 2.36 -16.40
CA ALA A 91 7.65 1.53 -15.58
C ALA A 91 6.91 0.31 -14.99
N GLY A 92 5.70 0.52 -14.46
CA GLY A 92 4.85 -0.57 -13.98
C GLY A 92 4.46 -1.52 -15.11
N LEU A 93 4.10 -0.99 -16.28
CA LEU A 93 3.73 -1.78 -17.44
C LEU A 93 4.90 -2.63 -17.97
N ALA A 94 6.13 -2.11 -17.91
CA ALA A 94 7.32 -2.86 -18.25
C ALA A 94 7.55 -4.03 -17.29
N ILE A 95 7.38 -3.82 -15.97
CA ILE A 95 7.46 -4.91 -14.96
C ILE A 95 6.37 -5.95 -15.21
N TYR A 96 5.13 -5.51 -15.45
CA TYR A 96 3.99 -6.37 -15.73
C TYR A 96 4.27 -7.30 -16.93
N ASN A 97 4.75 -6.74 -18.04
CA ASN A 97 5.10 -7.52 -19.23
C ASN A 97 6.27 -8.50 -19.01
N GLN A 98 7.23 -8.15 -18.16
CA GLN A 98 8.39 -9.01 -17.87
C GLN A 98 8.05 -10.25 -17.03
N HIS A 99 6.97 -10.21 -16.24
CA HIS A 99 6.62 -11.24 -15.26
C HIS A 99 5.35 -12.01 -15.67
N SER A 100 5.35 -12.53 -16.90
CA SER A 100 4.25 -13.34 -17.45
C SER A 100 3.98 -14.66 -16.69
N ASP A 101 4.86 -15.04 -15.77
CA ASP A 101 4.73 -16.19 -14.87
C ASP A 101 4.10 -15.84 -13.51
N LYS A 102 3.58 -14.61 -13.35
CA LYS A 102 3.02 -14.08 -12.10
C LYS A 102 1.61 -13.52 -12.29
N ASP A 103 0.77 -13.66 -11.28
CA ASP A 103 -0.58 -13.08 -11.23
C ASP A 103 -0.59 -11.64 -10.69
N TRP A 104 0.47 -10.87 -10.94
CA TRP A 104 0.62 -9.51 -10.39
C TRP A 104 -0.30 -8.52 -11.09
N GLY A 105 -0.99 -7.68 -10.30
CA GLY A 105 -1.73 -6.55 -10.85
C GLY A 105 -0.79 -5.48 -11.40
N LEU A 106 -1.30 -4.61 -12.28
CA LEU A 106 -0.52 -3.44 -12.72
C LEU A 106 -0.27 -2.46 -11.57
N THR A 107 -1.21 -2.35 -10.62
CA THR A 107 -1.08 -1.58 -9.37
C THR A 107 0.07 -2.12 -8.50
N ASP A 108 0.21 -3.44 -8.39
CA ASP A 108 1.35 -4.10 -7.73
C ASP A 108 2.66 -3.76 -8.44
N CYS A 109 2.70 -3.90 -9.77
CA CYS A 109 3.90 -3.63 -10.57
C CYS A 109 4.36 -2.17 -10.44
N ILE A 110 3.40 -1.22 -10.43
CA ILE A 110 3.67 0.20 -10.17
C ILE A 110 4.22 0.38 -8.75
N SER A 111 3.65 -0.30 -7.76
CA SER A 111 4.14 -0.26 -6.37
C SER A 111 5.58 -0.77 -6.28
N PHE A 112 5.93 -1.85 -6.98
CA PHE A 112 7.28 -2.39 -7.04
C PHE A 112 8.26 -1.40 -7.66
N ALA A 113 7.88 -0.74 -8.77
CA ALA A 113 8.69 0.31 -9.39
C ALA A 113 8.97 1.45 -8.40
N VAL A 114 7.94 1.94 -7.69
CA VAL A 114 8.12 3.00 -6.67
C VAL A 114 9.03 2.53 -5.55
N MET A 115 8.81 1.33 -5.01
CA MET A 115 9.62 0.80 -3.92
C MET A 115 11.09 0.66 -4.32
N GLN A 116 11.39 0.22 -5.53
CA GLN A 116 12.75 0.15 -6.06
C GLN A 116 13.38 1.55 -6.21
N GLN A 117 12.66 2.50 -6.80
CA GLN A 117 13.14 3.88 -7.00
C GLN A 117 13.41 4.61 -5.69
N GLU A 118 12.51 4.44 -4.70
CA GLU A 118 12.60 5.07 -3.38
C GLU A 118 13.45 4.25 -2.38
N LYS A 119 14.00 3.10 -2.80
CA LYS A 119 14.81 2.18 -1.97
C LYS A 119 14.07 1.68 -0.72
N ILE A 120 12.78 1.44 -0.86
CA ILE A 120 11.91 0.91 0.20
C ILE A 120 11.89 -0.62 0.07
N THR A 121 12.23 -1.33 1.15
CA THR A 121 12.27 -2.80 1.17
C THR A 121 11.07 -3.43 1.87
N THR A 122 10.27 -2.61 2.55
CA THR A 122 9.19 -3.07 3.45
C THR A 122 7.86 -2.48 3.04
N ALA A 123 6.85 -3.35 2.90
CA ALA A 123 5.49 -3.01 2.55
C ALA A 123 4.52 -3.36 3.69
N PHE A 124 3.68 -2.40 4.06
CA PHE A 124 2.50 -2.63 4.85
C PHE A 124 1.39 -3.14 3.92
N THR A 125 1.31 -4.46 3.83
CA THR A 125 0.37 -5.24 3.03
C THR A 125 0.29 -6.65 3.59
N SER A 126 -0.79 -7.37 3.27
CA SER A 126 -0.92 -8.82 3.42
C SER A 126 -0.65 -9.58 2.12
N ASP A 127 -0.52 -8.89 0.99
CA ASP A 127 -0.36 -9.50 -0.32
C ASP A 127 0.97 -10.25 -0.46
N ARG A 128 0.90 -11.49 -0.94
CA ARG A 128 2.04 -12.35 -1.22
C ARG A 128 2.85 -11.86 -2.44
N HIS A 129 2.28 -11.08 -3.35
CA HIS A 129 2.97 -10.57 -4.54
C HIS A 129 4.21 -9.75 -4.15
N PHE A 130 4.12 -8.97 -3.08
CA PHE A 130 5.27 -8.21 -2.56
C PHE A 130 6.41 -9.12 -2.10
N ILE A 131 6.12 -10.28 -1.51
CA ILE A 131 7.15 -11.27 -1.16
C ILE A 131 7.78 -11.86 -2.41
N GLN A 132 6.95 -12.21 -3.42
CA GLN A 132 7.46 -12.75 -4.69
C GLN A 132 8.37 -11.76 -5.41
N ALA A 133 8.11 -10.46 -5.29
CA ALA A 133 8.94 -9.38 -5.82
C ALA A 133 10.17 -9.04 -4.94
N GLY A 134 10.39 -9.75 -3.84
CA GLY A 134 11.56 -9.59 -2.96
C GLY A 134 11.41 -8.58 -1.83
N PHE A 135 10.21 -8.11 -1.54
CA PHE A 135 9.92 -7.19 -0.45
C PHE A 135 9.47 -7.91 0.84
N ILE A 136 9.56 -7.20 1.96
CA ILE A 136 9.10 -7.67 3.27
C ILE A 136 7.67 -7.17 3.49
N ARG A 137 6.70 -8.06 3.67
CA ARG A 137 5.34 -7.69 4.07
C ARG A 137 5.18 -7.59 5.59
N LEU A 138 4.36 -6.66 6.07
CA LEU A 138 4.13 -6.46 7.51
C LEU A 138 2.84 -7.07 8.07
N MET A 139 1.95 -7.56 7.22
CA MET A 139 0.74 -8.29 7.62
C MET A 139 0.82 -9.74 7.17
N GLN A 140 0.20 -10.62 7.93
CA GLN A 140 0.08 -12.03 7.58
C GLN A 140 -1.40 -12.40 7.56
N PRO A 141 -1.96 -12.82 6.41
CA PRO A 141 -3.27 -13.45 6.37
C PRO A 141 -3.25 -14.73 7.21
N ASN A 142 -4.38 -15.00 7.87
CA ASN A 142 -4.60 -16.21 8.64
C ASN A 142 -4.54 -17.47 7.76
#